data_AF-A0AAD6Y0R1-F1
#
_entry.id   AF-A0AAD6Y0R1-F1
#
_cell.length_a   1.000
_cell.length_b   1.000
_cell.length_c   1.000
_cell.angle_alpha   90.00
_cell.angle_beta   90.00
_cell.angle_gamma   90.00
#
_symmetry.space_group_name_H-M   'P 1'
#
loop_
_entity.id
_entity.type
_entity.pdbx_description
1 polymer ?
#
loop_
_entity_poly.entity_id
_entity_poly.type
_entity_poly.pdbx_seq_one_letter_code
_entity_poly.pdbx_strand_id
1 'polypeptide(L)'
;MSNQCECVFLLSYAVHHHSPHIRKKCSSACPSHCPVLEEFQVPASPCSELLVTNSVPPDVQINEIQCFIGSAEAKISIIDDQIAQMQYTLDRLGSQRVQLQNLVQSHRSVVSTMRRLPTDILGEIFSQLLSASRPPVHSPEALSHLVGVCKRWRTIALASPLLW
;
A
#
# COMPACT_ATOMS: atom_id res chain seq x y z
N MET A 1 -21.58 6.08 -23.88
CA MET A 1 -20.24 6.60 -23.49
C MET A 1 -20.06 6.33 -22.01
N SER A 2 -19.15 5.41 -21.67
CA SER A 2 -18.43 5.25 -20.40
C SER A 2 -17.97 3.80 -20.27
N ASN A 3 -16.84 3.52 -20.93
CA ASN A 3 -16.01 2.37 -20.63
C ASN A 3 -14.94 2.86 -19.64
N GLN A 4 -14.82 2.21 -18.49
CA GLN A 4 -13.60 2.24 -17.70
C GLN A 4 -13.37 0.86 -17.10
N CYS A 5 -12.58 0.08 -17.84
CA CYS A 5 -11.72 -0.95 -17.30
C CYS A 5 -10.53 -0.23 -16.63
N GLU A 6 -10.28 -0.48 -15.35
CA GLU A 6 -8.96 -0.24 -14.78
C GLU A 6 -8.47 -1.53 -14.11
N CYS A 7 -7.58 -2.20 -14.83
CA CYS A 7 -6.66 -3.19 -14.31
C CYS A 7 -5.47 -2.46 -13.67
N VAL A 8 -5.25 -2.74 -12.40
CA VAL A 8 -4.01 -2.86 -11.61
C VAL A 8 -2.65 -2.59 -12.32
N PHE A 9 -1.72 -2.03 -11.53
CA PHE A 9 -0.30 -1.66 -11.75
C PHE A 9 -0.13 -0.19 -12.14
N LEU A 10 0.38 0.70 -11.28
CA LEU A 10 1.71 0.67 -10.68
C LEU A 10 1.74 1.35 -9.29
N LEU A 11 2.15 0.59 -8.27
CA LEU A 11 2.87 1.14 -7.12
C LEU A 11 4.33 1.29 -7.55
N SER A 12 4.91 2.48 -7.44
CA SER A 12 6.26 2.70 -6.92
C SER A 12 6.62 4.18 -6.90
N TYR A 13 7.29 4.57 -5.81
CA TYR A 13 8.26 5.65 -5.76
C TYR A 13 7.77 7.10 -5.66
N ALA A 14 7.78 7.61 -4.42
CA ALA A 14 8.30 8.94 -4.10
C ALA A 14 8.64 9.02 -2.60
N VAL A 15 9.75 8.37 -2.23
CA VAL A 15 10.51 8.73 -1.02
C VAL A 15 11.46 9.84 -1.40
N HIS A 16 11.51 10.89 -0.57
CA HIS A 16 12.45 12.02 -0.48
C HIS A 16 11.74 13.37 -0.66
N HIS A 17 11.46 14.02 0.48
CA HIS A 17 11.97 15.37 0.74
C HIS A 17 11.83 15.68 2.23
N HIS A 18 12.98 15.86 2.88
CA HIS A 18 13.11 16.49 4.18
C HIS A 18 12.73 17.97 4.02
N SER A 19 11.71 18.47 4.75
CA SER A 19 11.53 19.92 4.93
C SER A 19 10.77 20.21 6.23
N PRO A 20 11.21 21.21 7.02
CA PRO A 20 10.77 21.44 8.39
C PRO A 20 9.49 22.28 8.46
N HIS A 21 8.69 22.04 9.49
CA HIS A 21 7.49 22.80 9.89
C HIS A 21 6.36 22.93 8.86
N ILE A 22 5.41 21.97 8.90
CA ILE A 22 4.02 22.25 8.51
C ILE A 22 3.10 21.84 9.65
N ARG A 23 2.73 22.80 10.52
CA ARG A 23 1.53 22.67 11.37
C ARG A 23 0.31 22.68 10.45
N LYS A 24 -0.14 21.50 10.02
CA LYS A 24 -1.43 21.37 9.34
C LYS A 24 -2.52 21.54 10.39
N LYS A 25 -3.22 22.69 10.37
CA LYS A 25 -4.48 22.88 11.08
C LYS A 25 -5.44 21.79 10.59
N CYS A 26 -5.81 20.85 11.45
CA CYS A 26 -6.90 19.92 11.16
C CYS A 26 -8.19 20.72 10.93
N SER A 27 -8.90 20.41 9.85
CA SER A 27 -10.29 20.83 9.70
C SER A 27 -11.15 20.12 10.76
N SER A 28 -12.24 20.77 11.17
CA SER A 28 -13.10 20.43 12.31
C SER A 28 -13.86 19.09 12.23
N ALA A 29 -13.44 18.16 11.35
CA ALA A 29 -14.16 16.94 11.03
C ALA A 29 -13.36 15.65 11.28
N CYS A 30 -12.27 15.70 12.07
CA CYS A 30 -11.57 14.47 12.48
C CYS A 30 -12.33 13.78 13.62
N PRO A 31 -12.75 12.50 13.45
CA PRO A 31 -13.37 11.73 14.52
C PRO A 31 -12.36 11.54 15.67
N SER A 32 -12.62 12.25 16.77
CA SER A 32 -12.08 12.16 18.13
C SER A 32 -10.98 11.12 18.40
N HIS A 33 -9.76 11.40 17.94
CA HIS A 33 -8.49 11.39 18.68
C HIS A 33 -7.38 11.37 17.63
N CYS A 34 -6.94 12.55 17.18
CA CYS A 34 -5.55 12.63 16.74
C CYS A 34 -4.70 12.51 18.01
N PRO A 35 -3.80 11.51 18.11
CA PRO A 35 -2.69 11.65 19.04
C PRO A 35 -1.95 12.89 18.54
N VAL A 36 -2.08 13.99 19.28
CA VAL A 36 -1.12 15.07 19.14
C VAL A 36 0.21 14.41 19.48
N LEU A 37 1.01 14.11 18.46
CA LEU A 37 2.38 13.67 18.69
C LEU A 37 3.04 14.87 19.35
N GLU A 38 3.19 14.78 20.66
CA GLU A 38 3.84 15.79 21.48
C GLU A 38 5.23 16.02 20.88
N GLU A 39 5.58 17.29 20.62
CA GLU A 39 6.84 17.63 19.96
C GLU A 39 8.00 17.09 20.80
N PHE A 40 8.67 16.04 20.32
CA PHE A 40 9.82 15.47 21.00
C PHE A 40 10.98 16.45 20.96
N GLN A 41 11.38 16.97 22.11
CA GLN A 41 12.51 17.89 22.23
C GLN A 41 13.77 17.14 22.68
N VAL A 42 14.82 17.24 21.87
CA VAL A 42 16.14 16.68 22.21
C VAL A 42 16.72 17.47 23.38
N PRO A 43 17.10 16.83 24.50
CA PRO A 43 17.72 17.54 25.61
C PRO A 43 19.11 18.07 25.21
N ALA A 44 19.45 19.26 25.70
CA ALA A 44 20.76 19.86 25.44
C ALA A 44 21.89 19.00 26.04
N SER A 45 23.02 18.94 25.33
CA SER A 45 24.19 18.17 25.79
C SER A 45 24.87 18.87 26.97
N PRO A 46 25.15 18.15 28.08
CA PRO A 46 25.86 18.70 29.23
C PRO A 46 27.34 18.99 28.93
N CYS A 47 27.88 18.50 27.80
CA CYS A 47 29.29 18.58 27.46
C CYS A 47 29.51 19.11 26.03
N SER A 48 28.72 20.09 25.60
CA SER A 48 28.74 20.61 24.22
C SER A 48 30.12 21.06 23.74
N GLU A 49 30.92 21.68 24.61
CA GLU A 49 32.28 22.14 24.28
C GLU A 49 33.30 21.00 24.15
N LEU A 50 33.14 19.94 24.95
CA LEU A 50 34.02 18.76 24.90
C LEU A 50 33.79 17.93 23.63
N LEU A 51 32.60 18.00 23.04
CA LEU A 51 32.32 17.37 21.75
C LEU A 51 33.14 17.99 20.60
N VAL A 52 33.69 19.19 20.80
CA VAL A 52 34.44 19.93 19.76
C VAL A 52 35.93 20.01 20.07
N THR A 53 36.32 20.02 21.34
CA THR A 53 37.69 20.40 21.76
C THR A 53 38.63 19.22 22.04
N ASN A 54 38.18 17.96 21.95
CA ASN A 54 38.96 16.75 22.29
C ASN A 54 39.68 16.82 23.66
N SER A 55 39.21 17.68 24.56
CA SER A 55 39.80 17.87 25.89
C SER A 55 39.37 16.76 26.83
N VAL A 56 40.23 16.40 27.78
CA VAL A 56 39.90 15.38 28.80
C VAL A 56 38.87 15.98 29.78
N PRO A 57 37.69 15.35 29.98
CA PRO A 57 36.73 15.81 30.97
C PRO A 57 37.22 15.58 32.40
N PRO A 58 36.91 16.48 33.36
CA PRO A 58 37.08 16.22 34.78
C PRO A 58 36.11 15.12 35.29
N ASP A 59 36.50 14.39 36.33
CA ASP A 59 35.77 13.22 36.85
C ASP A 59 34.30 13.49 37.20
N VAL A 60 34.00 14.70 37.72
CA VAL A 60 32.61 15.11 38.02
C VAL A 60 31.78 15.20 36.73
N GLN A 61 32.35 15.75 35.67
CA GLN A 61 31.68 15.87 34.37
C GLN A 61 31.54 14.51 33.68
N ILE A 62 32.45 13.57 33.91
CA ILE A 62 32.32 12.17 33.44
C ILE A 62 31.04 11.54 34.02
N ASN A 63 30.80 11.69 35.32
CA ASN A 63 29.59 11.16 35.96
C ASN A 63 28.31 11.81 35.41
N GLU A 64 28.31 13.14 35.19
CA GLU A 64 27.19 13.86 34.59
C GLU A 64 26.88 13.37 33.17
N ILE A 65 27.92 13.16 32.36
CA ILE A 65 27.80 12.61 31.00
C ILE A 65 27.24 11.19 31.04
N GLN A 66 27.72 10.33 31.94
CA GLN A 66 27.21 8.95 32.08
C GLN A 66 25.73 8.92 32.49
N CYS A 67 25.32 9.75 33.45
CA CYS A 67 23.91 9.90 33.83
C CYS A 67 23.05 10.39 32.65
N PHE A 68 23.55 11.35 31.86
CA PHE A 68 22.88 11.83 30.66
C PHE A 68 22.71 10.73 29.61
N ILE A 69 23.76 9.94 29.35
CA ILE A 69 23.71 8.80 28.42
C ILE A 69 22.65 7.80 28.88
N GLY A 70 22.69 7.37 30.15
CA GLY A 70 21.71 6.40 30.66
C GLY A 70 20.27 6.90 30.56
N SER A 71 20.01 8.19 30.82
CA SER A 71 18.69 8.77 30.63
C SER A 71 18.28 8.83 29.15
N ALA A 72 19.20 9.12 28.24
CA ALA A 72 18.94 9.17 26.81
C ALA A 72 18.63 7.77 26.26
N GLU A 73 19.41 6.76 26.62
CA GLU A 73 19.21 5.36 26.23
C GLU A 73 17.85 4.83 26.73
N ALA A 74 17.46 5.14 27.96
CA ALA A 74 16.15 4.77 28.48
C ALA A 74 15.00 5.39 27.67
N LYS A 75 15.14 6.67 27.24
CA LYS A 75 14.15 7.32 26.37
C LYS A 75 14.11 6.69 24.98
N ILE A 76 15.27 6.35 24.41
CA ILE A 76 15.36 5.65 23.12
C ILE A 76 14.59 4.32 23.20
N SER A 77 14.84 3.52 24.25
CA SER A 77 14.14 2.24 24.45
C SER A 77 12.62 2.40 24.49
N ILE A 78 12.12 3.43 25.20
CA ILE A 78 10.67 3.71 25.26
C ILE A 78 10.11 4.05 23.87
N ILE A 79 10.84 4.86 23.09
CA ILE A 79 10.44 5.24 21.74
C ILE A 79 10.43 4.01 20.82
N ASP A 80 11.46 3.16 20.90
CA ASP A 80 11.54 1.92 20.10
C ASP A 80 10.39 0.96 20.41
N ASP A 81 10.01 0.81 21.69
CA ASP A 81 8.85 0.01 22.09
C ASP A 81 7.55 0.58 21.50
N GLN A 82 7.37 1.90 21.51
CA GLN A 82 6.22 2.56 20.90
C GLN A 82 6.19 2.35 19.38
N ILE A 83 7.34 2.47 18.71
CA ILE A 83 7.48 2.20 17.27
C ILE A 83 7.07 0.76 16.96
N ALA A 84 7.59 -0.21 17.72
CA ALA A 84 7.29 -1.63 17.53
C ALA A 84 5.78 -1.92 17.70
N GLN A 85 5.15 -1.32 18.71
CA GLN A 85 3.71 -1.46 18.95
C GLN A 85 2.87 -0.88 17.80
N MET A 86 3.24 0.30 17.30
CA MET A 86 2.55 0.94 16.17
C MET A 86 2.72 0.14 14.88
N GLN A 87 3.92 -0.36 14.60
CA GLN A 87 4.20 -1.22 13.45
C GLN A 87 3.38 -2.50 13.49
N TYR A 88 3.35 -3.20 14.63
CA TYR A 88 2.51 -4.39 14.82
C TYR A 88 1.03 -4.10 14.52
N THR A 89 0.53 -2.95 14.99
CA THR A 89 -0.85 -2.54 14.75
C THR A 89 -1.11 -2.27 13.27
N LEU A 90 -0.19 -1.58 12.59
CA LEU A 90 -0.27 -1.32 11.15
C LEU A 90 -0.27 -2.61 10.33
N ASP A 91 0.60 -3.56 10.65
CA ASP A 91 0.70 -4.84 9.95
C ASP A 91 -0.58 -5.68 10.11
N ARG A 92 -1.14 -5.69 11.32
CA ARG A 92 -2.41 -6.36 11.61
C ARG A 92 -3.55 -5.75 10.82
N LEU A 93 -3.69 -4.42 10.84
CA LEU A 93 -4.73 -3.71 10.08
C LEU A 93 -4.55 -3.86 8.57
N GLY A 94 -3.30 -3.82 8.08
CA GLY A 94 -2.96 -4.07 6.68
C GLY A 94 -3.41 -5.46 6.23
N SER A 95 -3.15 -6.48 7.06
CA SER A 95 -3.57 -7.86 6.81
C SER A 95 -5.09 -7.99 6.74
N GLN A 96 -5.82 -7.37 7.69
CA GLN A 96 -7.29 -7.36 7.68
C GLN A 96 -7.85 -6.67 6.45
N ARG A 97 -7.27 -5.54 6.05
CA ARG A 97 -7.66 -4.80 4.83
C ARG A 97 -7.51 -5.68 3.59
N VAL A 98 -6.39 -6.37 3.42
CA VAL A 98 -6.16 -7.26 2.28
C VAL A 98 -7.18 -8.40 2.25
N GLN A 99 -7.48 -9.02 3.39
CA GLN A 99 -8.50 -10.07 3.46
C GLN A 99 -9.88 -9.58 3.03
N LEU A 100 -10.30 -8.40 3.51
CA LEU A 100 -11.56 -7.79 3.13
C LEU A 100 -11.60 -7.39 1.65
N GLN A 101 -10.51 -6.85 1.11
CA GLN A 101 -10.41 -6.54 -0.31
C GLN A 101 -10.58 -7.78 -1.18
N ASN A 102 -9.95 -8.89 -0.81
CA ASN A 102 -10.09 -10.17 -1.50
C ASN A 102 -11.53 -10.69 -1.43
N LEU A 103 -12.17 -10.61 -0.26
CA LEU A 103 -13.58 -10.99 -0.07
C LEU A 103 -14.52 -10.13 -0.92
N VAL A 104 -14.34 -8.82 -0.93
CA VAL A 104 -15.15 -7.90 -1.75
C VAL A 104 -14.94 -8.21 -3.24
N GLN A 105 -13.70 -8.42 -3.67
CA GLN A 105 -13.39 -8.71 -5.06
C GLN A 105 -14.00 -10.04 -5.52
N SER A 106 -13.98 -11.07 -4.67
CA SER A 106 -14.62 -12.35 -4.99
C SER A 106 -16.13 -12.18 -5.16
N HIS A 107 -16.80 -11.43 -4.29
CA HIS A 107 -18.25 -11.19 -4.40
C HIS A 107 -18.61 -10.28 -5.56
N ARG A 108 -17.83 -9.23 -5.84
CA ARG A 108 -17.98 -8.38 -7.03
C ARG A 108 -17.91 -9.22 -8.30
N SER A 109 -16.98 -10.18 -8.35
CA SER A 109 -16.90 -11.07 -9.48
C SER A 109 -18.17 -11.92 -9.61
N VAL A 110 -18.84 -12.32 -8.51
CA VAL A 110 -20.10 -13.12 -8.49
C VAL A 110 -21.24 -12.37 -9.12
N VAL A 111 -21.43 -11.12 -8.71
CA VAL A 111 -22.52 -10.27 -9.21
C VAL A 111 -22.20 -9.61 -10.55
N SER A 112 -20.99 -9.81 -11.09
CA SER A 112 -20.59 -9.27 -12.39
C SER A 112 -21.55 -9.72 -13.48
N THR A 113 -21.99 -8.74 -14.29
CA THR A 113 -22.86 -8.94 -15.47
C THR A 113 -22.33 -10.02 -16.41
N MET A 114 -21.01 -10.21 -16.47
CA MET A 114 -20.36 -11.24 -17.28
C MET A 114 -20.79 -12.66 -16.93
N ARG A 115 -21.15 -12.94 -15.68
CA ARG A 115 -21.68 -14.25 -15.30
C ARG A 115 -23.16 -14.43 -15.63
N ARG A 116 -23.89 -13.34 -15.87
CA ARG A 116 -25.34 -13.33 -16.13
C ARG A 116 -25.69 -13.35 -17.62
N LEU A 117 -24.74 -13.00 -18.49
CA LEU A 117 -24.95 -13.06 -19.94
C LEU A 117 -25.29 -14.50 -20.38
N PRO A 118 -26.27 -14.72 -21.25
CA PRO A 118 -26.49 -16.01 -21.90
C PRO A 118 -25.26 -16.47 -22.69
N THR A 119 -25.12 -17.78 -22.90
CA THR A 119 -23.98 -18.35 -23.63
C THR A 119 -23.92 -17.85 -25.07
N ASP A 120 -25.07 -17.72 -25.73
CA ASP A 120 -25.14 -17.26 -27.12
C ASP A 120 -24.65 -15.82 -27.26
N ILE A 121 -25.04 -14.95 -26.33
CA ILE A 121 -24.58 -13.55 -26.30
C ILE A 121 -23.08 -13.46 -26.02
N LEU A 122 -22.54 -14.32 -25.15
CA LEU A 122 -21.09 -14.39 -24.91
C LEU A 122 -20.32 -14.86 -26.14
N GLY A 123 -20.83 -15.87 -26.85
CA GLY A 123 -20.24 -16.34 -28.11
C GLY A 123 -20.23 -15.26 -29.19
N GLU A 124 -21.34 -14.53 -29.33
CA GLU A 124 -21.45 -13.40 -30.26
C GLU A 124 -20.46 -12.28 -29.93
N ILE A 125 -20.31 -11.93 -28.64
CA ILE A 125 -19.30 -10.97 -28.19
C ILE A 125 -17.88 -11.44 -28.55
N PHE A 126 -17.56 -12.72 -28.36
CA PHE A 126 -16.25 -13.26 -28.71
C PHE A 126 -15.98 -13.14 -30.21
N SER A 127 -16.95 -13.54 -31.04
CA SER A 127 -16.87 -13.42 -32.50
C SER A 127 -16.65 -11.98 -32.95
N GLN A 128 -17.39 -11.02 -32.35
CA GLN A 128 -17.23 -9.60 -32.66
C GLN A 128 -15.88 -9.05 -32.19
N LEU A 129 -15.38 -9.43 -31.01
CA LEU A 129 -14.07 -8.98 -30.51
C LEU A 129 -12.92 -9.43 -31.41
N LEU A 130 -12.95 -10.67 -31.90
CA LEU A 130 -11.93 -11.19 -32.80
C LEU A 130 -12.03 -10.57 -34.21
N SER A 131 -13.25 -10.31 -34.68
CA SER A 131 -13.51 -9.71 -35.99
C SER A 131 -13.27 -8.19 -36.04
N ALA A 132 -13.39 -7.50 -34.91
CA ALA A 132 -13.25 -6.05 -34.82
C ALA A 132 -11.78 -5.57 -34.76
N SER A 133 -10.83 -6.46 -34.45
CA SER A 133 -9.42 -6.16 -34.61
C SER A 133 -9.09 -6.02 -36.10
N ARG A 134 -8.29 -5.03 -36.50
CA ARG A 134 -7.85 -4.88 -37.90
C ARG A 134 -6.32 -4.98 -37.98
N PRO A 135 -5.77 -5.97 -38.74
CA PRO A 135 -6.49 -7.04 -39.45
C PRO A 135 -7.22 -7.99 -38.47
N PRO A 136 -8.28 -8.73 -38.89
CA PRO A 136 -8.99 -9.67 -38.02
C PRO A 136 -7.99 -10.64 -37.40
N VAL A 137 -7.91 -10.60 -36.08
CA VAL A 137 -6.88 -11.30 -35.33
C VAL A 137 -7.47 -12.61 -34.83
N HIS A 138 -7.22 -13.69 -35.56
CA HIS A 138 -7.23 -15.04 -35.01
C HIS A 138 -5.87 -15.34 -34.36
N SER A 139 -5.34 -14.40 -33.56
CA SER A 139 -4.08 -14.66 -32.86
C SER A 139 -4.33 -15.55 -31.64
N PRO A 140 -3.40 -16.46 -31.34
CA PRO A 140 -3.38 -17.20 -30.10
C PRO A 140 -3.46 -16.29 -28.86
N GLU A 141 -2.95 -15.06 -28.95
CA GLU A 141 -2.95 -14.08 -27.86
C GLU A 141 -4.36 -13.56 -27.54
N ALA A 142 -5.17 -13.22 -28.56
CA ALA A 142 -6.54 -12.77 -28.35
C ALA A 142 -7.42 -13.87 -27.74
N LEU A 143 -7.27 -15.11 -28.23
CA LEU A 143 -7.93 -16.27 -27.66
C LEU A 143 -7.45 -16.57 -26.24
N SER A 144 -6.15 -16.44 -25.98
CA SER A 144 -5.54 -16.58 -24.64
C SER A 144 -6.18 -15.61 -23.64
N HIS A 145 -6.41 -14.36 -24.03
CA HIS A 145 -7.11 -13.39 -23.18
C HIS A 145 -8.54 -13.82 -22.87
N LEU A 146 -9.32 -14.28 -23.86
CA LEU A 146 -10.69 -14.76 -23.65
C LEU A 146 -10.75 -15.98 -22.72
N VAL A 147 -9.90 -16.98 -22.94
CA VAL A 147 -9.84 -18.17 -22.07
C VAL A 147 -9.22 -17.88 -20.70
N GLY A 148 -8.52 -16.75 -20.53
CA GLY A 148 -7.93 -16.29 -19.28
C GLY A 148 -8.92 -15.66 -18.31
N VAL A 149 -10.06 -15.13 -18.78
CA VAL A 149 -11.00 -14.34 -17.96
C VAL A 149 -11.64 -15.15 -16.83
N CYS A 150 -12.30 -16.27 -17.15
CA CYS A 150 -12.90 -17.16 -16.16
C CYS A 150 -13.18 -18.56 -16.72
N LYS A 151 -13.49 -19.52 -15.83
CA LYS A 151 -13.83 -20.90 -16.23
C LYS A 151 -14.95 -20.96 -17.27
N ARG A 152 -16.00 -20.14 -17.12
CA ARG A 152 -17.14 -20.12 -18.04
C ARG A 152 -16.75 -19.60 -19.43
N TRP A 153 -15.95 -18.54 -19.50
CA TRP A 153 -15.46 -17.99 -20.77
C TRP A 153 -14.59 -19.00 -21.51
N ARG A 154 -13.69 -19.68 -20.78
CA ARG A 154 -12.89 -20.77 -21.31
C ARG A 154 -13.75 -21.89 -21.88
N THR A 155 -14.76 -22.35 -21.13
CA THR A 155 -15.66 -23.42 -21.60
C THR A 155 -16.39 -23.01 -22.88
N ILE A 156 -16.92 -21.79 -22.94
CA ILE A 156 -17.65 -21.29 -24.12
C ILE A 156 -16.71 -21.10 -25.31
N ALA A 157 -15.53 -20.51 -25.10
CA ALA A 157 -14.57 -20.26 -26.17
C ALA A 157 -13.99 -21.55 -26.76
N LEU A 158 -13.72 -22.57 -25.94
CA LEU A 158 -13.28 -23.89 -26.42
C LEU A 158 -14.40 -24.68 -27.11
N ALA A 159 -15.65 -24.44 -26.74
CA ALA A 159 -16.81 -25.09 -27.35
C ALA A 159 -17.31 -24.39 -28.62
N SER A 160 -16.74 -23.24 -28.99
CA SER A 160 -17.15 -22.47 -30.17
C SER A 160 -16.15 -22.70 -31.31
N PRO A 161 -16.49 -23.51 -32.33
CA PRO A 161 -15.58 -23.82 -33.44
C PRO A 161 -15.20 -22.60 -34.27
N LEU A 162 -16.04 -21.56 -34.27
CA LEU A 162 -15.82 -20.33 -35.03
C LEU A 162 -14.67 -19.47 -34.49
N LEU A 163 -14.12 -19.80 -33.32
CA LEU A 163 -13.02 -19.07 -32.70
C LEU A 163 -11.64 -19.70 -32.97
N TRP A 164 -11.57 -20.89 -33.58
CA TRP A 164 -10.35 -21.65 -33.88
C TRP A 164 -10.20 -21.88 -35.39
#